data_AF-A0A7W1C9F7-F1
#
_entry.id   AF-A0A7W1C9F7-F1
#
_cell.length_a   1.000
_cell.length_b   1.000
_cell.length_c   1.000
_cell.angle_alpha   90.00
_cell.angle_beta   90.00
_cell.angle_gamma   90.00
#
_symmetry.space_group_name_H-M   'P 1'
#
loop_
_entity.id
_entity.type
_entity.pdbx_description
1 polymer ?
#
loop_
_entity_poly.entity_id
_entity_poly.type
_entity_poly.pdbx_seq_one_letter_code
_entity_poly.pdbx_strand_id
1 'polypeptide(L)'
;AASKDEREAVLGTLWFQVANYAIRPWPWILVALASLLLYPSLEDPEMAYPRAMVDLMPAGLLGLMLASLVAAFMSTLTSYINLSAAYVVNDLYRPFIAPDRSERHYVAVGRLASLAALAIGITISFFTDSISDLFLLLLTLGAGIGLVYIARWFWWRVNAWSEIAAMIASSAIGFLLGMSPRWGGPTFPFAAQVMINLVGSTVLWVAVTVLTPAPAMAKLVEFYRRVRPPGWWGPVREAIGDEAQAPAARTARLKQGLWLWFLGVVFIYAALFGSGKLLLLEWGWGFFFAALAILSGWALARQLTRERVEQLLG
;
A
#
# COMPACT_ATOMS: atom_id res chain seq x y z
N ALA A 1 14.04 5.92 4.28
CA ALA A 1 14.94 6.87 4.96
C ALA A 1 15.22 6.33 6.35
N ALA A 2 16.49 6.18 6.74
CA ALA A 2 16.82 5.86 8.13
C ALA A 2 16.63 7.13 8.96
N SER A 3 15.67 7.13 9.89
CA SER A 3 15.47 8.22 10.85
C SER A 3 16.61 8.22 11.87
N LYS A 4 16.88 9.38 12.49
CA LYS A 4 17.96 9.53 13.47
C LYS A 4 17.73 8.67 14.72
N ASP A 5 16.48 8.54 15.12
CA ASP A 5 16.02 7.67 16.19
C ASP A 5 14.61 7.15 15.87
N GLU A 6 14.10 6.29 16.73
CA GLU A 6 12.78 5.67 16.60
C GLU A 6 11.64 6.69 16.77
N ARG A 7 11.84 7.72 17.60
CA ARG A 7 10.85 8.77 17.83
C ARG A 7 10.63 9.60 16.56
N GLU A 8 11.71 10.03 15.92
CA GLU A 8 11.68 10.74 14.64
C GLU A 8 11.06 9.86 13.54
N ALA A 9 11.23 8.54 13.62
CA ALA A 9 10.55 7.60 12.72
C ALA A 9 9.03 7.63 12.90
N VAL A 10 8.56 7.57 14.15
CA VAL A 10 7.14 7.57 14.50
C VAL A 10 6.51 8.92 14.17
N LEU A 11 7.13 10.03 14.59
CA LEU A 11 6.64 11.38 14.31
C LEU A 11 6.65 11.68 12.81
N GLY A 12 7.71 11.29 12.11
CA GLY A 12 7.80 11.42 10.65
C GLY A 12 6.69 10.64 9.95
N THR A 13 6.39 9.43 10.43
CA THR A 13 5.29 8.61 9.90
C THR A 13 3.93 9.25 10.18
N LEU A 14 3.66 9.71 11.40
CA LEU A 14 2.41 10.38 11.76
C LEU A 14 2.19 11.64 10.92
N TRP A 15 3.23 12.47 10.77
CA TRP A 15 3.19 13.65 9.91
C TRP A 15 2.92 13.27 8.46
N PHE A 16 3.63 12.26 7.94
CA PHE A 16 3.40 11.75 6.59
C PHE A 16 1.94 11.36 6.39
N GLN A 17 1.33 10.62 7.32
CA GLN A 17 -0.07 10.21 7.19
C GLN A 17 -1.01 11.42 7.08
N VAL A 18 -0.81 12.45 7.91
CA VAL A 18 -1.63 13.68 7.87
C VAL A 18 -1.40 14.44 6.57
N ALA A 19 -0.15 14.75 6.24
CA ALA A 19 0.19 15.51 5.05
C ALA A 19 -0.26 14.80 3.78
N ASN A 20 -0.05 13.49 3.70
CA ASN A 20 -0.32 12.67 2.51
C ASN A 20 -1.81 12.40 2.27
N TYR A 21 -2.57 12.13 3.34
CA TYR A 21 -3.97 11.68 3.22
C TYR A 21 -5.00 12.74 3.59
N ALA A 22 -4.70 13.66 4.52
CA ALA A 22 -5.65 14.70 4.90
C ALA A 22 -5.47 15.99 4.11
N ILE A 23 -4.22 16.36 3.75
CA ILE A 23 -3.91 17.67 3.15
C ILE A 23 -3.70 17.56 1.63
N ARG A 24 -2.74 16.73 1.21
CA ARG A 24 -2.29 16.61 -0.19
C ARG A 24 -3.40 16.32 -1.20
N PRO A 25 -4.46 15.53 -0.90
CA PRO A 25 -5.49 15.26 -1.91
C PRO A 25 -6.30 16.50 -2.33
N TRP A 26 -6.42 17.51 -1.47
CA TRP A 26 -7.31 18.65 -1.70
C TRP A 26 -6.99 19.48 -2.93
N PRO A 27 -5.74 19.90 -3.18
CA PRO A 27 -5.39 20.57 -4.43
C PRO A 27 -5.85 19.80 -5.67
N TRP A 28 -5.64 18.48 -5.70
CA TRP A 28 -6.04 17.63 -6.83
C TRP A 28 -7.56 17.50 -6.96
N ILE A 29 -8.27 17.29 -5.84
CA ILE A 29 -9.73 17.19 -5.81
C ILE A 29 -10.37 18.49 -6.29
N LEU A 30 -9.89 19.65 -5.81
CA LEU A 30 -10.43 20.96 -6.19
C LEU A 30 -10.22 21.23 -7.68
N VAL A 31 -9.03 20.94 -8.21
CA VAL A 31 -8.77 21.08 -9.64
C VAL A 31 -9.65 20.14 -10.45
N ALA A 32 -9.81 18.88 -10.03
CA ALA A 32 -10.68 17.93 -10.72
C ALA A 32 -12.15 18.40 -10.74
N LEU A 33 -12.67 18.87 -9.60
CA LEU A 33 -14.03 19.40 -9.51
C LEU A 33 -14.23 20.65 -10.38
N ALA A 34 -13.25 21.56 -10.39
CA ALA A 34 -13.29 22.72 -11.27
C ALA A 34 -13.26 22.31 -12.75
N SER A 35 -12.41 21.35 -13.12
CA SER A 35 -12.32 20.84 -14.49
C SER A 35 -13.62 20.19 -14.97
N LEU A 36 -14.38 19.50 -14.10
CA LEU A 36 -15.69 18.94 -14.46
C LEU A 36 -16.72 20.03 -14.82
N LEU A 37 -16.63 21.20 -14.20
CA LEU A 37 -17.51 22.33 -14.48
C LEU A 37 -17.06 23.12 -15.73
N LEU A 38 -15.75 23.28 -15.90
CA LEU A 38 -15.16 24.03 -17.02
C LEU A 38 -15.19 23.24 -18.33
N TYR A 39 -15.10 21.90 -18.25
CA TYR A 39 -14.99 21.01 -19.41
C TYR A 39 -15.99 19.84 -19.34
N PRO A 40 -17.31 20.12 -19.35
CA PRO A 40 -18.34 19.10 -19.10
C PRO A 40 -18.48 18.04 -20.20
N SER A 41 -17.94 18.28 -21.40
CA SER A 41 -18.11 17.42 -22.58
C SER A 41 -16.78 16.98 -23.20
N LEU A 42 -15.78 16.67 -22.37
CA LEU A 42 -14.53 16.08 -22.88
C LEU A 42 -14.78 14.65 -23.34
N GLU A 43 -14.28 14.34 -24.55
CA GLU A 43 -14.25 12.96 -25.07
C GLU A 43 -13.38 12.06 -24.18
N ASP A 44 -12.24 12.59 -23.73
CA ASP A 44 -11.35 11.94 -22.77
C ASP A 44 -11.28 12.74 -21.46
N PRO A 45 -11.86 12.22 -20.36
CA PRO A 45 -11.77 12.84 -19.04
C PRO A 45 -10.33 12.97 -18.50
N GLU A 46 -9.39 12.12 -18.95
CA GLU A 46 -7.99 12.18 -18.50
C GLU A 46 -7.28 13.45 -19.02
N MET A 47 -7.79 14.05 -20.09
CA MET A 47 -7.28 15.31 -20.66
C MET A 47 -7.75 16.58 -19.92
N ALA A 48 -8.64 16.45 -18.93
CA ALA A 48 -9.21 17.58 -18.21
C ALA A 48 -8.16 18.40 -17.45
N TYR A 49 -7.16 17.74 -16.85
CA TYR A 49 -6.09 18.42 -16.12
C TYR A 49 -5.07 19.10 -17.06
N PRO A 50 -4.52 18.42 -18.09
CA PRO A 50 -3.68 19.08 -19.10
C PRO A 50 -4.35 20.29 -19.76
N ARG A 51 -5.64 20.18 -20.09
CA ARG A 51 -6.39 21.27 -20.72
C ARG A 51 -6.55 22.47 -19.78
N ALA A 52 -6.91 22.23 -18.52
CA ALA A 52 -6.97 23.27 -17.49
C ALA A 52 -5.64 24.01 -17.32
N MET A 53 -4.51 23.29 -17.38
CA MET A 53 -3.19 23.92 -17.30
C MET A 53 -2.95 24.91 -18.46
N VAL A 54 -3.25 24.50 -19.69
CA VAL A 54 -3.01 25.32 -20.89
C VAL A 54 -3.93 26.53 -20.91
N ASP A 55 -5.21 26.36 -20.58
CA ASP A 55 -6.21 27.43 -20.69
C ASP A 55 -6.11 28.45 -19.53
N LEU A 56 -5.72 28.02 -18.33
CA LEU A 56 -5.80 28.85 -17.12
C LEU A 56 -4.46 29.43 -16.66
N MET A 57 -3.31 28.87 -17.07
CA MET A 57 -2.01 29.33 -16.58
C MET A 57 -1.34 30.36 -17.49
N PRO A 58 -0.76 31.44 -16.93
CA PRO A 58 0.08 32.35 -17.70
C PRO A 58 1.38 31.66 -18.13
N ALA A 59 1.99 32.11 -19.23
CA ALA A 59 3.12 31.43 -19.87
C ALA A 59 4.27 31.03 -18.92
N GLY A 60 4.64 31.89 -17.97
CA GLY A 60 5.69 31.59 -16.99
C GLY A 60 5.32 30.45 -16.02
N LEU A 61 4.08 30.44 -15.51
CA LEU A 61 3.59 29.39 -14.62
C LEU A 61 3.30 28.09 -15.37
N LEU A 62 2.84 28.18 -16.62
CA LEU A 62 2.65 27.01 -17.49
C LEU A 62 3.98 26.27 -17.70
N GLY A 63 5.06 27.00 -18.04
CA GLY A 63 6.39 26.42 -18.18
C GLY A 63 6.89 25.75 -16.90
N LEU A 64 6.71 26.41 -15.75
CA LEU A 64 7.07 25.85 -14.45
C LEU A 64 6.27 24.57 -14.13
N MET A 65 4.96 24.58 -14.39
CA MET A 65 4.09 23.44 -14.15
C MET A 65 4.48 22.24 -15.02
N LEU A 66 4.68 22.45 -16.33
CA LEU A 66 5.13 21.40 -17.24
C LEU A 66 6.49 20.80 -16.81
N ALA A 67 7.45 21.65 -16.44
CA ALA A 67 8.74 21.20 -15.93
C ALA A 67 8.59 20.37 -14.64
N SER A 68 7.73 20.81 -13.72
CA SER A 68 7.47 20.08 -12.47
C SER A 68 6.79 18.73 -12.70
N LEU A 69 5.89 18.63 -13.68
CA LEU A 69 5.18 17.40 -14.03
C LEU A 69 6.16 16.37 -14.61
N VAL A 70 7.02 16.81 -15.53
CA VAL A 70 8.10 15.96 -16.09
C VAL A 70 9.06 15.52 -14.99
N ALA A 71 9.47 16.43 -14.09
CA ALA A 71 10.35 16.08 -12.97
C ALA A 71 9.73 15.05 -12.02
N ALA A 72 8.45 15.21 -11.66
CA ALA A 72 7.71 14.28 -10.82
C ALA A 72 7.53 12.91 -11.49
N PHE A 73 7.22 12.90 -12.79
CA PHE A 73 7.15 11.69 -13.60
C PHE A 73 8.50 10.96 -13.65
N MET A 74 9.59 11.68 -13.93
CA MET A 74 10.94 11.11 -13.99
C MET A 74 11.38 10.52 -12.64
N SER A 75 11.02 11.16 -11.53
CA SER A 75 11.29 10.64 -10.18
C SER A 75 10.61 9.30 -9.94
N THR A 76 9.34 9.19 -10.33
CA THR A 76 8.54 7.97 -10.16
C THR A 76 9.04 6.86 -11.10
N LEU A 77 9.21 7.17 -12.39
CA LEU A 77 9.68 6.24 -13.41
C LEU A 77 11.07 5.68 -13.06
N THR A 78 12.01 6.55 -12.66
CA THR A 78 13.36 6.13 -12.28
C THR A 78 13.34 5.22 -11.06
N SER A 79 12.46 5.50 -10.09
CA SER A 79 12.30 4.65 -8.90
C SER A 79 11.85 3.24 -9.26
N TYR A 80 10.85 3.11 -10.15
CA TYR A 80 10.37 1.80 -10.61
C TYR A 80 11.41 1.05 -11.43
N ILE A 81 12.09 1.71 -12.38
CA ILE A 81 13.13 1.08 -13.22
C ILE A 81 14.29 0.56 -12.36
N ASN A 82 14.72 1.36 -11.38
CA ASN A 82 15.78 0.95 -10.45
C ASN A 82 15.35 -0.22 -9.57
N LEU A 83 14.10 -0.22 -9.10
CA LEU A 83 13.55 -1.31 -8.30
C LEU A 83 13.44 -2.60 -9.12
N SER A 84 12.91 -2.54 -10.33
CA SER A 84 12.83 -3.69 -11.25
C SER A 84 14.20 -4.28 -11.54
N ALA A 85 15.20 -3.45 -11.82
CA ALA A 85 16.57 -3.91 -12.02
C ALA A 85 17.17 -4.57 -10.77
N ALA A 86 16.91 -3.99 -9.59
CA ALA A 86 17.37 -4.57 -8.33
C ALA A 86 16.73 -5.94 -8.06
N TYR A 87 15.43 -6.12 -8.31
CA TYR A 87 14.77 -7.42 -8.20
C TYR A 87 15.32 -8.44 -9.18
N VAL A 88 15.48 -8.08 -10.46
CA VAL A 88 16.06 -8.98 -11.46
C VAL A 88 17.48 -9.40 -11.09
N VAL A 89 18.32 -8.47 -10.64
CA VAL A 89 19.72 -8.76 -10.32
C VAL A 89 19.86 -9.52 -9.01
N ASN A 90 19.27 -9.03 -7.92
CA ASN A 90 19.53 -9.54 -6.58
C ASN A 90 18.68 -10.76 -6.23
N ASP A 91 17.46 -10.85 -6.76
CA ASP A 91 16.52 -11.91 -6.37
C ASP A 91 16.53 -13.07 -7.36
N LEU A 92 16.84 -12.82 -8.65
CA LEU A 92 16.85 -13.85 -9.70
C LEU A 92 18.25 -14.16 -10.23
N TYR A 93 18.96 -13.14 -10.74
CA TYR A 93 20.19 -13.37 -11.50
C TYR A 93 21.36 -13.81 -10.63
N ARG A 94 21.65 -13.06 -9.56
CA ARG A 94 22.77 -13.34 -8.64
C ARG A 94 22.60 -14.69 -7.92
N PRO A 95 21.44 -15.05 -7.34
CA PRO A 95 21.33 -16.29 -6.58
C PRO A 95 21.20 -17.55 -7.46
N PHE A 96 20.57 -17.45 -8.65
CA PHE A 96 20.19 -18.65 -9.42
C PHE A 96 20.88 -18.80 -10.78
N ILE A 97 21.29 -17.71 -11.43
CA ILE A 97 21.83 -17.76 -12.80
C ILE A 97 23.35 -17.69 -12.81
N ALA A 98 23.92 -16.72 -12.10
CA ALA A 98 25.36 -16.51 -12.06
C ALA A 98 25.80 -16.07 -10.65
N PRO A 99 25.92 -17.02 -9.70
CA PRO A 99 26.53 -16.75 -8.41
C PRO A 99 28.02 -16.38 -8.56
N ASP A 100 28.55 -15.68 -7.56
CA ASP A 100 29.98 -15.35 -7.41
C ASP A 100 30.63 -14.57 -8.57
N ARG A 101 29.86 -13.69 -9.23
CA ARG A 101 30.41 -12.73 -10.20
C ARG A 101 30.89 -11.46 -9.52
N SER A 102 31.69 -10.66 -10.23
CA SER A 102 32.15 -9.37 -9.72
C SER A 102 30.99 -8.37 -9.62
N GLU A 103 31.08 -7.40 -8.70
CA GLU A 103 30.08 -6.33 -8.59
C GLU A 103 29.92 -5.53 -9.90
N ARG A 104 31.02 -5.37 -10.66
CA ARG A 104 30.96 -4.74 -12.00
C ARG A 104 30.05 -5.50 -12.96
N HIS A 105 30.07 -6.83 -12.91
CA HIS A 105 29.17 -7.67 -13.71
C HIS A 105 27.72 -7.46 -13.31
N TYR A 106 27.41 -7.48 -12.01
CA TYR A 106 26.03 -7.27 -11.54
C TYR A 106 25.50 -5.87 -11.84
N VAL A 107 26.34 -4.84 -11.77
CA VAL A 107 25.97 -3.48 -12.21
C VAL A 107 25.67 -3.43 -13.71
N ALA A 108 26.46 -4.12 -14.55
CA ALA A 108 26.22 -4.18 -15.99
C ALA A 108 24.90 -4.90 -16.31
N VAL A 109 24.62 -6.02 -15.65
CA VAL A 109 23.35 -6.75 -15.78
C VAL A 109 22.19 -5.90 -15.28
N GLY A 110 22.36 -5.15 -14.19
CA GLY A 110 21.35 -4.21 -13.68
C GLY A 110 20.99 -3.13 -14.70
N ARG A 111 21.99 -2.53 -15.37
CA ARG A 111 21.75 -1.56 -16.44
C ARG A 111 20.99 -2.18 -17.61
N LEU A 112 21.31 -3.41 -18.00
CA LEU A 112 20.59 -4.12 -19.05
C LEU A 112 19.13 -4.42 -18.63
N ALA A 113 18.92 -4.84 -17.38
CA ALA A 113 17.60 -5.07 -16.82
C ALA A 113 16.77 -3.77 -16.78
N SER A 114 17.38 -2.62 -16.44
CA SER A 114 16.73 -1.31 -16.51
C SER A 114 16.30 -0.96 -17.93
N LEU A 115 17.16 -1.17 -18.93
CA LEU A 115 16.83 -0.93 -20.33
C LEU A 115 15.71 -1.86 -20.82
N ALA A 116 15.75 -3.13 -20.43
CA ALA A 116 14.70 -4.10 -20.76
C ALA A 116 13.36 -3.70 -20.12
N ALA A 117 13.34 -3.33 -18.84
CA ALA A 117 12.14 -2.86 -18.15
C ALA A 117 11.55 -1.62 -18.82
N LEU A 118 12.40 -0.66 -19.22
CA LEU A 118 11.98 0.53 -19.97
C LEU A 118 11.37 0.15 -21.32
N ALA A 119 12.01 -0.73 -22.09
CA ALA A 119 11.51 -1.17 -23.39
C ALA A 119 10.15 -1.88 -23.27
N ILE A 120 9.98 -2.73 -22.26
CA ILE A 120 8.69 -3.40 -21.96
C ILE A 120 7.63 -2.36 -21.61
N GLY A 121 7.94 -1.40 -20.73
CA GLY A 121 7.01 -0.33 -20.34
C GLY A 121 6.55 0.52 -21.53
N ILE A 122 7.50 0.93 -22.38
CA ILE A 122 7.19 1.66 -23.63
C ILE A 122 6.30 0.82 -24.54
N THR A 123 6.61 -0.47 -24.70
CA THR A 123 5.80 -1.37 -25.53
C THR A 123 4.37 -1.46 -25.01
N ILE A 124 4.17 -1.72 -23.72
CA ILE A 124 2.83 -1.80 -23.11
C ILE A 124 2.07 -0.47 -23.27
N SER A 125 2.77 0.67 -23.16
CA SER A 125 2.18 1.99 -23.34
C SER A 125 1.60 2.21 -24.74
N PHE A 126 2.14 1.56 -25.79
CA PHE A 126 1.58 1.65 -27.15
C PHE A 126 0.31 0.81 -27.35
N PHE A 127 0.04 -0.15 -26.47
CA PHE A 127 -1.13 -1.03 -26.55
C PHE A 127 -2.23 -0.68 -25.56
N THR A 128 -2.11 0.45 -24.85
CA THR A 128 -3.06 0.85 -23.82
C THR A 128 -3.68 2.19 -24.16
N ASP A 129 -5.01 2.21 -24.26
CA ASP A 129 -5.78 3.42 -24.55
C ASP A 129 -6.24 4.18 -23.29
N SER A 130 -6.28 3.55 -22.11
CA SER A 130 -6.68 4.18 -20.84
C SER A 130 -5.70 3.87 -19.70
N ILE A 131 -5.24 4.92 -19.01
CA ILE A 131 -4.39 4.81 -17.82
C ILE A 131 -5.21 4.26 -16.65
N SER A 132 -6.46 4.70 -16.53
CA SER A 132 -7.38 4.29 -15.47
C SER A 132 -7.63 2.77 -15.49
N ASP A 133 -7.80 2.18 -16.68
CA ASP A 133 -8.05 0.75 -16.81
C ASP A 133 -6.85 -0.10 -16.38
N LEU A 134 -5.63 0.28 -16.77
CA LEU A 134 -4.41 -0.37 -16.28
C LEU A 134 -4.29 -0.27 -14.75
N PHE A 135 -4.59 0.90 -14.20
CA PHE A 135 -4.51 1.12 -12.77
C PHE A 135 -5.51 0.22 -12.01
N LEU A 136 -6.76 0.15 -12.46
CA LEU A 136 -7.79 -0.71 -11.86
C LEU A 136 -7.44 -2.20 -12.02
N LEU A 137 -6.89 -2.60 -13.17
CA LEU A 137 -6.41 -3.97 -13.38
C LEU A 137 -5.31 -4.31 -12.38
N LEU A 138 -4.28 -3.47 -12.24
CA LEU A 138 -3.18 -3.68 -11.30
C LEU A 138 -3.66 -3.74 -9.83
N LEU A 139 -4.58 -2.85 -9.45
CA LEU A 139 -5.21 -2.89 -8.12
C LEU A 139 -5.96 -4.20 -7.90
N THR A 140 -6.69 -4.68 -8.91
CA THR A 140 -7.43 -5.94 -8.83
C THR A 140 -6.47 -7.11 -8.67
N LEU A 141 -5.39 -7.19 -9.45
CA LEU A 141 -4.39 -8.26 -9.37
C LEU A 141 -3.69 -8.30 -8.00
N GLY A 142 -3.45 -7.14 -7.37
CA GLY A 142 -2.83 -7.05 -6.05
C GLY A 142 -3.77 -7.27 -4.86
N ALA A 143 -5.09 -7.14 -5.06
CA ALA A 143 -6.09 -7.12 -4.00
C ALA A 143 -6.06 -8.37 -3.10
N GLY A 144 -5.87 -9.56 -3.68
CA GLY A 144 -5.91 -10.83 -2.98
C GLY A 144 -4.64 -11.20 -2.20
N ILE A 145 -3.58 -10.39 -2.26
CA ILE A 145 -2.29 -10.68 -1.62
C ILE A 145 -2.22 -10.08 -0.20
N GLY A 146 -2.92 -8.97 0.06
CA GLY A 146 -2.77 -8.21 1.29
C GLY A 146 -3.00 -9.01 2.58
N LEU A 147 -4.00 -9.91 2.59
CA LEU A 147 -4.35 -10.66 3.80
C LEU A 147 -3.30 -11.70 4.20
N VAL A 148 -2.63 -12.37 3.25
CA VAL A 148 -1.57 -13.33 3.61
C VAL A 148 -0.36 -12.61 4.22
N TYR A 149 -0.02 -11.41 3.73
CA TYR A 149 1.07 -10.60 4.26
C TYR A 149 0.81 -10.06 5.65
N ILE A 150 -0.45 -9.82 6.00
CA ILE A 150 -0.83 -9.51 7.38
C ILE A 150 -0.82 -10.79 8.22
N ALA A 151 -1.48 -11.85 7.74
CA ALA A 151 -1.67 -13.10 8.47
C ALA A 151 -0.34 -13.77 8.87
N ARG A 152 0.72 -13.64 8.06
CA ARG A 152 2.04 -14.20 8.37
C ARG A 152 2.63 -13.73 9.71
N TRP A 153 2.25 -12.54 10.17
CA TRP A 153 2.70 -12.00 11.46
C TRP A 153 1.90 -12.57 12.64
N PHE A 154 0.65 -12.95 12.41
CA PHE A 154 -0.28 -13.37 13.45
C PHE A 154 -0.54 -14.89 13.49
N TRP A 155 -0.16 -15.63 12.44
CA TRP A 155 -0.47 -17.06 12.30
C TRP A 155 0.77 -17.87 11.94
N TRP A 156 1.22 -18.70 12.88
CA TRP A 156 2.44 -19.51 12.78
C TRP A 156 2.50 -20.50 11.59
N ARG A 157 1.35 -20.85 11.00
CA ARG A 157 1.24 -21.81 9.89
C ARG A 157 1.60 -21.21 8.53
N VAL A 158 1.48 -19.89 8.38
CA VAL A 158 1.71 -19.22 7.09
C VAL A 158 3.14 -19.50 6.64
N ASN A 159 3.29 -19.96 5.42
CA ASN A 159 4.56 -20.39 4.86
C ASN A 159 4.73 -19.87 3.42
N ALA A 160 5.86 -20.17 2.78
CA ALA A 160 6.14 -19.71 1.42
C ALA A 160 5.07 -20.17 0.41
N TRP A 161 4.50 -21.36 0.57
CA TRP A 161 3.42 -21.85 -0.30
C TRP A 161 2.11 -21.09 -0.10
N SER A 162 1.81 -20.64 1.13
CA SER A 162 0.70 -19.72 1.39
C SER A 162 0.84 -18.44 0.57
N GLU A 163 2.03 -17.83 0.60
CA GLU A 163 2.28 -16.57 -0.11
C GLU A 163 2.25 -16.75 -1.64
N ILE A 164 2.90 -17.80 -2.16
CA ILE A 164 2.86 -18.14 -3.59
C ILE A 164 1.42 -18.43 -4.05
N ALA A 165 0.65 -19.20 -3.26
CA ALA A 165 -0.74 -19.51 -3.58
C ALA A 165 -1.59 -18.24 -3.61
N ALA A 166 -1.41 -17.32 -2.68
CA ALA A 166 -2.13 -16.05 -2.68
C ALA A 166 -1.79 -15.20 -3.91
N MET A 167 -0.51 -15.13 -4.30
CA MET A 167 -0.08 -14.38 -5.49
C MET A 167 -0.66 -14.96 -6.78
N ILE A 168 -0.60 -16.28 -6.94
CA ILE A 168 -1.15 -16.98 -8.11
C ILE A 168 -2.67 -16.86 -8.14
N ALA A 169 -3.34 -17.15 -7.03
CA ALA A 169 -4.79 -17.06 -6.92
C ALA A 169 -5.29 -15.64 -7.18
N SER A 170 -4.66 -14.64 -6.57
CA SER A 170 -5.03 -13.24 -6.76
C SER A 170 -4.87 -12.79 -8.20
N SER A 171 -3.77 -13.18 -8.84
CA SER A 171 -3.52 -12.84 -10.24
C SER A 171 -4.50 -13.55 -11.17
N ALA A 172 -4.75 -14.84 -10.96
CA ALA A 172 -5.66 -15.62 -11.77
C ALA A 172 -7.11 -15.14 -11.64
N ILE A 173 -7.60 -14.92 -10.41
CA ILE A 173 -8.94 -14.40 -10.17
C ILE A 173 -9.09 -12.99 -10.74
N GLY A 174 -8.12 -12.10 -10.48
CA GLY A 174 -8.17 -10.73 -10.99
C GLY A 174 -8.18 -10.68 -12.52
N PHE A 175 -7.37 -11.51 -13.17
CA PHE A 175 -7.35 -11.63 -14.63
C PHE A 175 -8.66 -12.20 -15.19
N LEU A 176 -9.19 -13.26 -14.59
CA LEU A 176 -10.47 -13.86 -15.01
C LEU A 176 -11.65 -12.92 -14.82
N LEU A 177 -11.66 -12.13 -13.74
CA LEU A 177 -12.65 -11.08 -13.53
C LEU A 177 -12.55 -10.03 -14.62
N GLY A 178 -11.34 -9.50 -14.87
CA GLY A 178 -11.12 -8.48 -15.90
C GLY A 178 -11.47 -8.95 -17.33
N MET A 179 -11.23 -10.21 -17.66
CA MET A 179 -11.61 -10.78 -18.97
C MET A 179 -13.11 -11.07 -19.10
N SER A 180 -13.85 -11.20 -17.99
CA SER A 180 -15.25 -11.58 -18.05
C SER A 180 -16.14 -10.39 -18.37
N PRO A 181 -16.92 -10.38 -19.46
CA PRO A 181 -17.82 -9.27 -19.77
C PRO A 181 -18.89 -9.02 -18.70
N ARG A 182 -19.21 -10.05 -17.91
CA ARG A 182 -20.23 -9.99 -16.84
C ARG A 182 -19.68 -9.49 -15.50
N TRP A 183 -18.40 -9.72 -15.21
CA TRP A 183 -17.81 -9.44 -13.89
C TRP A 183 -16.69 -8.39 -13.94
N GLY A 184 -16.07 -8.19 -15.10
CA GLY A 184 -15.09 -7.13 -15.38
C GLY A 184 -15.64 -6.03 -16.28
N GLY A 185 -16.89 -6.16 -16.74
CA GLY A 185 -17.57 -5.11 -17.50
C GLY A 185 -17.83 -3.86 -16.65
N PRO A 186 -18.04 -2.69 -17.29
CA PRO A 186 -18.21 -1.40 -16.61
C PRO A 186 -19.45 -1.34 -15.70
N THR A 187 -20.41 -2.25 -15.89
CA THR A 187 -21.62 -2.36 -15.07
C THR A 187 -21.40 -3.10 -13.75
N PHE A 188 -20.31 -3.86 -13.64
CA PHE A 188 -20.03 -4.62 -12.43
C PHE A 188 -19.18 -3.77 -11.46
N PRO A 189 -19.63 -3.55 -10.21
CA PRO A 189 -18.94 -2.66 -9.29
C PRO A 189 -17.49 -3.08 -9.05
N PHE A 190 -16.53 -2.18 -9.28
CA PHE A 190 -15.10 -2.43 -9.04
C PHE A 190 -14.83 -2.94 -7.61
N ALA A 191 -15.49 -2.35 -6.61
CA ALA A 191 -15.38 -2.80 -5.23
C ALA A 191 -15.77 -4.27 -5.05
N ALA A 192 -16.79 -4.75 -5.77
CA ALA A 192 -17.18 -6.15 -5.74
C ALA A 192 -16.12 -7.05 -6.38
N GLN A 193 -15.46 -6.61 -7.46
CA GLN A 193 -14.34 -7.35 -8.08
C GLN A 193 -13.19 -7.54 -7.08
N VAL A 194 -12.80 -6.45 -6.41
CA VAL A 194 -11.76 -6.46 -5.37
C VAL A 194 -12.15 -7.40 -4.22
N MET A 195 -13.41 -7.36 -3.76
CA MET A 195 -13.89 -8.24 -2.69
C MET A 195 -13.91 -9.71 -3.10
N ILE A 196 -14.37 -10.04 -4.31
CA ILE A 196 -14.36 -11.41 -4.84
C ILE A 196 -12.92 -11.92 -4.91
N ASN A 197 -11.99 -11.10 -5.41
CA ASN A 197 -10.60 -11.49 -5.48
C ASN A 197 -10.00 -11.70 -4.09
N LEU A 198 -10.22 -10.75 -3.18
CA LEU A 198 -9.75 -10.82 -1.80
C LEU A 198 -10.22 -12.10 -1.10
N VAL A 199 -11.53 -12.39 -1.15
CA VAL A 199 -12.12 -13.56 -0.49
C VAL A 199 -11.67 -14.85 -1.19
N GLY A 200 -11.73 -14.90 -2.52
CA GLY A 200 -11.34 -16.07 -3.30
C GLY A 200 -9.87 -16.45 -3.11
N SER A 201 -8.97 -15.47 -3.23
CA SER A 201 -7.54 -15.66 -2.92
C SER A 201 -7.35 -16.13 -1.48
N THR A 202 -8.10 -15.56 -0.53
CA THR A 202 -8.00 -15.93 0.89
C THR A 202 -8.37 -17.37 1.16
N VAL A 203 -9.49 -17.83 0.61
CA VAL A 203 -9.91 -19.23 0.71
C VAL A 203 -8.82 -20.15 0.14
N LEU A 204 -8.26 -19.81 -1.01
CA LEU A 204 -7.25 -20.62 -1.69
C LEU A 204 -5.93 -20.70 -0.90
N TRP A 205 -5.37 -19.57 -0.46
CA TRP A 205 -4.12 -19.62 0.28
C TRP A 205 -4.28 -20.22 1.67
N VAL A 206 -5.44 -20.05 2.33
CA VAL A 206 -5.75 -20.73 3.59
C VAL A 206 -5.83 -22.25 3.38
N ALA A 207 -6.49 -22.71 2.32
CA ALA A 207 -6.53 -24.12 1.97
C ALA A 207 -5.12 -24.69 1.75
N VAL A 208 -4.27 -24.00 0.99
CA VAL A 208 -2.86 -24.38 0.79
C VAL A 208 -2.10 -24.39 2.11
N THR A 209 -2.33 -23.43 3.01
CA THR A 209 -1.68 -23.37 4.33
C THR A 209 -2.01 -24.56 5.22
N VAL A 210 -3.24 -25.07 5.13
CA VAL A 210 -3.67 -26.25 5.90
C VAL A 210 -3.10 -27.53 5.29
N LEU A 211 -3.08 -27.62 3.96
CA LEU A 211 -2.62 -28.80 3.20
C LEU A 211 -1.09 -28.94 3.15
N THR A 212 -0.35 -27.83 3.25
CA THR A 212 1.11 -27.85 3.20
C THR A 212 1.72 -28.07 4.58
N PRO A 213 2.91 -28.71 4.67
CA PRO A 213 3.63 -28.86 5.92
C PRO A 213 3.92 -27.51 6.57
N ALA A 214 3.81 -27.45 7.89
CA ALA A 214 4.19 -26.26 8.63
C ALA A 214 5.70 -25.98 8.50
N PRO A 215 6.13 -24.70 8.63
CA PRO A 215 7.55 -24.37 8.67
C PRO A 215 8.27 -25.13 9.78
N ALA A 216 9.56 -25.44 9.57
CA ALA A 216 10.37 -26.15 10.55
C ALA A 216 10.33 -25.44 11.91
N MET A 217 9.97 -26.19 12.96
CA MET A 217 9.76 -25.65 14.31
C MET A 217 10.98 -24.87 14.83
N ALA A 218 12.19 -25.34 14.52
CA ALA A 218 13.43 -24.65 14.89
C ALA A 218 13.51 -23.20 14.37
N LYS A 219 13.11 -22.97 13.10
CA LYS A 219 13.08 -21.62 12.51
C LYS A 219 11.98 -20.76 13.12
N LEU A 220 10.82 -21.37 13.42
CA LEU A 220 9.72 -20.66 14.08
C LEU A 220 10.12 -20.21 15.49
N VAL A 221 10.83 -21.05 16.24
CA VAL A 221 11.36 -20.72 17.57
C VAL A 221 12.41 -19.60 17.48
N GLU A 222 13.33 -19.65 16.52
CA GLU A 222 14.32 -18.60 16.30
C GLU A 222 13.64 -17.25 15.98
N PHE A 223 12.68 -17.25 15.06
CA PHE A 223 11.89 -16.08 14.71
C PHE A 223 11.11 -15.54 15.92
N TYR A 224 10.44 -16.43 16.65
CA TYR A 224 9.63 -16.06 17.81
C TYR A 224 10.45 -15.43 18.93
N ARG A 225 11.67 -15.95 19.20
CA ARG A 225 12.57 -15.37 20.22
C ARG A 225 13.03 -13.96 19.88
N ARG A 226 13.22 -13.64 18.59
CA ARG A 226 13.65 -12.32 18.11
C ARG A 226 12.51 -11.30 18.05
N VAL A 227 11.37 -11.70 17.51
CA VAL A 227 10.28 -10.77 17.16
C VAL A 227 9.15 -10.77 18.19
N ARG A 228 8.94 -11.90 18.88
CA ARG A 228 7.83 -12.12 19.84
C ARG A 228 6.46 -11.64 19.30
N PRO A 229 6.08 -12.09 18.09
CA PRO A 229 4.90 -11.58 17.41
C PRO A 229 3.61 -11.87 18.20
N PRO A 230 2.60 -10.97 18.12
CA PRO A 230 1.26 -11.25 18.63
C PRO A 230 0.53 -12.30 17.77
N GLY A 231 -0.55 -12.88 18.31
CA GLY A 231 -1.47 -13.74 17.55
C GLY A 231 -1.45 -15.22 17.97
N TRP A 232 -1.82 -16.08 17.02
CA TRP A 232 -1.91 -17.53 17.18
C TRP A 232 -0.53 -18.15 17.01
N TRP A 233 0.25 -18.18 18.09
CA TRP A 233 1.58 -18.82 18.14
C TRP A 233 1.66 -19.91 19.21
N GLY A 234 0.53 -20.57 19.53
CA GLY A 234 0.41 -21.57 20.60
C GLY A 234 1.48 -22.68 20.55
N PRO A 235 1.58 -23.45 19.45
CA PRO A 235 2.52 -24.56 19.35
C PRO A 235 3.99 -24.14 19.49
N VAL A 236 4.35 -22.95 19.02
CA VAL A 236 5.71 -22.42 19.13
C VAL A 236 6.01 -21.98 20.57
N ARG A 237 5.00 -21.44 21.28
CA ARG A 237 5.11 -21.06 22.70
C ARG A 237 5.29 -22.26 23.60
N GLU A 238 4.51 -23.32 23.37
CA GLU A 238 4.65 -24.60 24.07
C GLU A 238 6.06 -25.17 23.87
N ALA A 239 6.58 -25.13 22.64
CA ALA A 239 7.92 -25.63 22.32
C ALA A 239 9.07 -24.87 23.03
N ILE A 240 8.85 -23.66 23.54
CA ILE A 240 9.86 -22.86 24.26
C ILE A 240 9.61 -22.75 25.76
N GLY A 241 8.52 -23.33 26.28
CA GLY A 241 8.14 -23.21 27.69
C GLY A 241 7.79 -21.77 28.13
N ASP A 242 7.45 -20.87 27.19
CA ASP A 242 7.07 -19.48 27.44
C ASP A 242 5.57 -19.36 27.79
N GLU A 243 5.12 -20.18 28.74
CA GLU A 243 3.78 -20.03 29.33
C GLU A 243 3.73 -18.90 30.37
N ALA A 244 4.88 -18.52 30.93
CA ALA A 244 4.98 -17.71 32.15
C ALA A 244 4.97 -16.17 31.95
N GLN A 245 5.25 -15.63 30.75
CA GLN A 245 5.12 -14.19 30.50
C GLN A 245 3.76 -13.84 29.88
N ALA A 246 2.76 -13.80 30.77
CA ALA A 246 1.39 -13.29 30.64
C ALA A 246 0.89 -13.02 29.20
N PRO A 247 0.16 -13.97 28.58
CA PRO A 247 -0.66 -13.73 27.39
C PRO A 247 -1.49 -12.44 27.49
N ALA A 248 -1.93 -12.09 28.71
CA ALA A 248 -2.70 -10.89 29.01
C ALA A 248 -1.98 -9.57 28.65
N ALA A 249 -0.68 -9.43 28.96
CA ALA A 249 0.07 -8.21 28.66
C ALA A 249 0.25 -8.01 27.14
N ARG A 250 0.47 -9.11 26.40
CA ARG A 250 0.63 -9.08 24.94
C ARG A 250 -0.69 -8.79 24.22
N THR A 251 -1.77 -9.45 24.65
CA THR A 251 -3.12 -9.15 24.13
C THR A 251 -3.54 -7.72 24.46
N ALA A 252 -3.16 -7.19 25.63
CA ALA A 252 -3.40 -5.79 25.97
C ALA A 252 -2.62 -4.83 25.04
N ARG A 253 -1.35 -5.09 24.75
CA ARG A 253 -0.55 -4.30 23.79
C ARG A 253 -1.14 -4.34 22.38
N LEU A 254 -1.56 -5.51 21.89
CA LEU A 254 -2.23 -5.62 20.59
C LEU A 254 -3.54 -4.83 20.56
N LYS A 255 -4.39 -4.98 21.58
CA LYS A 255 -5.65 -4.24 21.69
C LYS A 255 -5.40 -2.73 21.71
N GLN A 256 -4.38 -2.27 22.44
CA GLN A 256 -3.98 -0.87 22.45
C GLN A 256 -3.48 -0.41 21.09
N GLY A 257 -2.63 -1.19 20.41
CA GLY A 257 -2.15 -0.87 19.07
C GLY A 257 -3.28 -0.78 18.04
N LEU A 258 -4.23 -1.72 18.07
CA LEU A 258 -5.43 -1.70 17.22
C LEU A 258 -6.33 -0.51 17.53
N TRP A 259 -6.45 -0.14 18.81
CA TRP A 259 -7.22 1.04 19.22
C TRP A 259 -6.59 2.34 18.73
N LEU A 260 -5.27 2.49 18.86
CA LEU A 260 -4.53 3.63 18.31
C LEU A 260 -4.62 3.69 16.79
N TRP A 261 -4.51 2.54 16.12
CA TRP A 261 -4.71 2.45 14.68
C TRP A 261 -6.12 2.90 14.28
N PHE A 262 -7.16 2.41 14.97
CA PHE A 262 -8.54 2.80 14.71
C PHE A 262 -8.76 4.30 14.91
N LEU A 263 -8.26 4.88 16.01
CA LEU A 263 -8.32 6.32 16.24
C LEU A 263 -7.57 7.10 15.15
N GLY A 264 -6.43 6.59 14.66
CA GLY A 264 -5.67 7.15 13.55
C GLY A 264 -6.46 7.16 12.24
N VAL A 265 -7.13 6.04 11.92
CA VAL A 265 -8.01 5.92 10.76
C VAL A 265 -9.17 6.92 10.85
N VAL A 266 -9.88 6.95 11.99
CA VAL A 266 -10.96 7.91 12.23
C VAL A 266 -10.46 9.34 12.09
N PHE A 267 -9.31 9.67 12.67
CA PHE A 267 -8.72 11.00 12.57
C PHE A 267 -8.44 11.42 11.13
N ILE A 268 -7.76 10.58 10.35
CA ILE A 268 -7.39 10.90 8.97
C ILE A 268 -8.63 11.05 8.08
N TYR A 269 -9.59 10.12 8.17
CA TYR A 269 -10.82 10.21 7.37
C TYR A 269 -11.71 11.37 7.80
N ALA A 270 -11.84 11.64 9.10
CA ALA A 270 -12.60 12.79 9.59
C ALA A 270 -11.95 14.11 9.18
N ALA A 271 -10.61 14.21 9.22
CA ALA A 271 -9.89 15.39 8.75
C ALA A 271 -10.10 15.60 7.23
N LEU A 272 -9.97 14.52 6.44
CA LEU A 272 -10.20 14.55 5.00
C LEU A 272 -11.65 14.94 4.68
N PHE A 273 -12.65 14.18 5.13
CA PHE A 273 -14.05 14.48 4.82
C PHE A 273 -14.54 15.79 5.43
N GLY A 274 -14.07 16.15 6.62
CA GLY A 274 -14.44 17.41 7.27
C GLY A 274 -13.97 18.63 6.49
N SER A 275 -12.70 18.65 6.09
CA SER A 275 -12.19 19.72 5.21
C SER A 275 -12.96 19.80 3.90
N GLY A 276 -13.34 18.66 3.32
CA GLY A 276 -14.16 18.61 2.11
C GLY A 276 -15.56 19.15 2.26
N LYS A 277 -16.26 18.72 3.30
CA LYS A 277 -17.63 19.17 3.56
C LYS A 277 -17.68 20.66 3.90
N LEU A 278 -16.66 21.20 4.57
CA LEU A 278 -16.51 22.64 4.77
C LEU A 278 -16.27 23.39 3.45
N LEU A 279 -15.38 22.89 2.58
CA LEU A 279 -15.12 23.48 1.26
C LEU A 279 -16.35 23.46 0.35
N LEU A 280 -17.17 22.41 0.45
CA LEU A 280 -18.43 22.26 -0.29
C LEU A 280 -19.62 22.97 0.35
N LEU A 281 -19.38 23.81 1.37
CA LEU A 281 -20.41 24.59 2.08
C LEU A 281 -21.46 23.74 2.82
N GLU A 282 -21.19 22.45 3.04
CA GLU A 282 -21.99 21.55 3.87
C GLU A 282 -21.60 21.68 5.35
N TRP A 283 -21.83 22.86 5.92
CA TRP A 283 -21.34 23.26 7.24
C TRP A 283 -21.66 22.26 8.36
N GLY A 284 -22.87 21.68 8.38
CA GLY A 284 -23.29 20.73 9.41
C GLY A 284 -22.39 19.50 9.49
N TRP A 285 -22.19 18.83 8.34
CA TRP A 285 -21.30 17.68 8.24
C TRP A 285 -19.82 18.08 8.39
N GLY A 286 -19.45 19.24 7.85
CA GLY A 286 -18.11 19.79 7.98
C GLY A 286 -17.68 19.97 9.44
N PHE A 287 -18.51 20.62 10.25
CA PHE A 287 -18.24 20.80 11.68
C PHE A 287 -18.32 19.49 12.46
N PHE A 288 -19.23 18.57 12.11
CA PHE A 288 -19.28 17.24 12.72
C PHE A 288 -17.97 16.47 12.54
N PHE A 289 -17.47 16.39 11.30
CA PHE A 289 -16.20 15.70 11.02
C PHE A 289 -14.99 16.45 11.57
N ALA A 290 -15.00 17.77 11.59
CA ALA A 290 -13.94 18.56 12.24
C ALA A 290 -13.88 18.28 13.75
N ALA A 291 -15.04 18.25 14.43
CA ALA A 291 -15.11 17.89 15.84
C ALA A 291 -14.62 16.46 16.08
N LEU A 292 -15.03 15.50 15.23
CA LEU A 292 -14.57 14.12 15.30
C LEU A 292 -13.05 14.01 15.15
N ALA A 293 -12.47 14.73 14.19
CA ALA A 293 -11.02 14.79 13.98
C ALA A 293 -10.29 15.40 15.19
N ILE A 294 -10.81 16.48 15.77
CA ILE A 294 -10.22 17.09 16.98
C ILE A 294 -10.26 16.10 18.15
N LEU A 295 -11.39 15.44 18.37
CA LEU A 295 -11.56 14.47 19.47
C LEU A 295 -10.66 13.25 19.30
N SER A 296 -10.62 12.65 18.11
CA SER A 296 -9.77 11.49 17.84
C SER A 296 -8.29 11.86 17.85
N GLY A 297 -7.93 13.03 17.32
CA GLY A 297 -6.57 13.56 17.36
C GLY A 297 -6.08 13.85 18.79
N TRP A 298 -6.94 14.43 19.62
CA TRP A 298 -6.65 14.63 21.04
C TRP A 298 -6.50 13.31 21.80
N ALA A 299 -7.39 12.34 21.54
CA ALA A 299 -7.29 11.01 22.14
C ALA A 299 -5.99 10.29 21.74
N LEU A 300 -5.58 10.39 20.47
CA LEU A 300 -4.30 9.89 19.97
C LEU A 300 -3.12 10.55 20.69
N ALA A 301 -3.07 11.88 20.70
CA ALA A 301 -1.97 12.64 21.31
C ALA A 301 -1.83 12.31 22.80
N ARG A 302 -2.94 12.12 23.51
CA ARG A 302 -2.93 11.75 24.94
C ARG A 302 -2.47 10.31 25.19
N GLN A 303 -2.68 9.40 24.25
CA GLN A 303 -2.31 7.99 24.39
C GLN A 303 -0.91 7.68 23.83
N LEU A 304 -0.40 8.51 22.93
CA LEU A 304 0.97 8.51 22.39
C LEU A 304 1.97 9.23 23.32
N THR A 305 1.99 8.89 24.61
CA THR A 305 3.03 9.38 25.54
C THR A 305 4.32 8.56 25.46
N ARG A 306 5.46 9.19 25.78
CA ARG A 306 6.82 8.64 25.69
C ARG A 306 6.97 7.23 26.28
N GLU A 307 6.47 7.01 27.50
CA GLU A 307 6.49 5.71 28.18
C GLU A 307 5.68 4.62 27.45
N ARG A 308 4.60 5.00 26.75
CA ARG A 308 3.73 4.07 26.02
C ARG A 308 4.28 3.69 24.66
N VAL A 309 4.99 4.60 24.00
CA VAL A 309 5.71 4.30 22.74
C VAL A 309 6.85 3.32 23.02
N GLU A 310 7.64 3.57 24.07
CA GLU A 310 8.70 2.65 24.52
C GLU A 310 8.14 1.28 24.95
N GLN A 311 6.96 1.23 25.61
CA GLN A 311 6.28 -0.02 25.97
C GLN A 311 5.63 -0.78 24.79
N LEU A 312 5.31 -0.10 23.69
CA LEU A 312 4.76 -0.72 22.49
C LEU A 312 5.86 -1.32 21.59
N LEU A 313 7.08 -0.79 21.67
CA LEU A 313 8.22 -1.15 20.82
C LEU A 313 9.24 -2.08 21.51
N GLY A 314 9.23 -2.17 22.86
CA GLY A 314 10.02 -3.12 23.66
C GLY A 314 9.27 -4.36 24.13
#